data_AF-A0A3B0SW08-F1
#
_entry.id   AF-A0A3B0SW08-F1
#
_cell.length_a   1.000
_cell.length_b   1.000
_cell.length_c   1.000
_cell.angle_alpha   90.00
_cell.angle_beta   90.00
_cell.angle_gamma   90.00
#
_symmetry.space_group_name_H-M   'P 1'
#
loop_
_entity.id
_entity.type
_entity.pdbx_description
1 polymer ?
#
loop_
_entity_poly.entity_id
_entity_poly.type
_entity_poly.pdbx_seq_one_letter_code
_entity_poly.pdbx_strand_id
1 'polypeptide(L)'
;MLLAAAERYLGNIMTENADALAKAPDSVLSLVADATGQPAIQWGDAKLALLVRGRDLLNPELKFEPAVKDMTADNAQKVEDRVKAWIVAMKVKHLEGLIQIGQLANNAATPSSVRALFTQIVEAGGIITRRSVNDAVRVLDNDMRAVARKAGLVFGALDIFHHALMKPGAVIWRTGLFAALNEKPMAPLPPDNTVHLKDWKFESAEQASQFGFRKAGQEYVRVDMAERLIKQAHEARAAGPVFTVDRALATSLGLSAETHAALLEMAGFAKTEETPSAPAEAKQTEENRTVT
;
A
#
# COMPACT_ATOMS: atom_id res chain seq x y z
N MET A 1 -9.72 -1.34 -39.84
CA MET A 1 -10.37 -2.64 -40.15
C MET A 1 -9.83 -3.81 -39.32
N LEU A 2 -8.62 -3.75 -38.73
CA LEU A 2 -8.10 -4.82 -37.86
C LEU A 2 -8.74 -4.87 -36.45
N LEU A 3 -9.07 -3.74 -35.83
CA LEU A 3 -9.78 -3.69 -34.54
C LEU A 3 -11.16 -4.34 -34.61
N ALA A 4 -11.97 -3.97 -35.60
CA ALA A 4 -13.32 -4.51 -35.80
C ALA A 4 -13.33 -6.02 -36.12
N ALA A 5 -12.23 -6.58 -36.63
CA ALA A 5 -12.06 -8.01 -36.87
C ALA A 5 -11.63 -8.76 -35.58
N ALA A 6 -10.77 -8.15 -34.76
CA ALA A 6 -10.38 -8.68 -33.44
C ALA A 6 -11.54 -8.65 -32.44
N GLU A 7 -12.34 -7.57 -32.43
CA GLU A 7 -13.57 -7.43 -31.63
C GLU A 7 -14.65 -8.45 -32.03
N ARG A 8 -14.80 -8.73 -33.34
CA ARG A 8 -15.69 -9.78 -33.86
C ARG A 8 -15.22 -11.19 -33.52
N TYR A 9 -13.91 -11.43 -33.49
CA TYR A 9 -13.33 -12.71 -33.08
C TYR A 9 -13.57 -12.97 -31.59
N LEU A 10 -13.49 -11.91 -30.77
CA LEU A 10 -13.80 -11.93 -29.35
C LEU A 10 -15.28 -12.21 -29.05
N GLY A 11 -16.22 -11.54 -29.74
CA GLY A 11 -17.66 -11.66 -29.49
C GLY A 11 -18.23 -13.05 -29.82
N ASN A 12 -17.73 -13.69 -30.89
CA ASN A 12 -18.11 -15.05 -31.23
C ASN A 12 -17.53 -16.07 -30.25
N ILE A 13 -16.26 -15.89 -29.83
CA ILE A 13 -15.66 -16.71 -28.78
C ILE A 13 -16.42 -16.52 -27.46
N MET A 14 -16.77 -15.29 -27.06
CA MET A 14 -17.48 -15.04 -25.78
C MET A 14 -18.86 -15.68 -25.67
N THR A 15 -19.62 -15.78 -26.76
CA THR A 15 -20.98 -16.33 -26.70
C THR A 15 -20.99 -17.84 -26.43
N GLU A 16 -20.04 -18.59 -27.01
CA GLU A 16 -19.82 -20.01 -26.69
C GLU A 16 -19.07 -20.19 -25.36
N ASN A 17 -18.38 -19.15 -24.89
CA ASN A 17 -17.52 -19.20 -23.72
C ASN A 17 -18.10 -18.55 -22.44
N ALA A 18 -19.33 -18.04 -22.43
CA ALA A 18 -19.93 -17.50 -21.20
C ALA A 18 -19.96 -18.55 -20.08
N ASP A 19 -20.34 -19.79 -20.41
CA ASP A 19 -20.30 -20.92 -19.48
C ASP A 19 -18.88 -21.34 -19.10
N ALA A 20 -17.93 -21.23 -20.04
CA ALA A 20 -16.52 -21.53 -19.78
C ALA A 20 -15.91 -20.50 -18.81
N LEU A 21 -16.12 -19.20 -19.06
CA LEU A 21 -15.68 -18.10 -18.22
C LEU A 21 -16.32 -18.17 -16.83
N ALA A 22 -17.62 -18.46 -16.74
CA ALA A 22 -18.34 -18.62 -15.48
C ALA A 22 -17.73 -19.72 -14.60
N LYS A 23 -17.16 -20.77 -15.19
CA LYS A 23 -16.53 -21.91 -14.50
C LYS A 23 -15.00 -21.79 -14.37
N ALA A 24 -14.39 -20.82 -15.05
CA ALA A 24 -12.93 -20.70 -15.10
C ALA A 24 -12.35 -20.20 -13.76
N PRO A 25 -11.11 -20.62 -13.42
CA PRO A 25 -10.46 -20.19 -12.18
C PRO A 25 -10.13 -18.69 -12.20
N ASP A 26 -10.00 -18.08 -11.02
CA ASP A 26 -9.72 -16.63 -10.89
C ASP A 26 -8.42 -16.17 -11.57
N SER A 27 -7.48 -17.08 -11.82
CA SER A 27 -6.19 -16.80 -12.45
C SER A 27 -6.29 -16.40 -13.93
N VAL A 28 -7.43 -16.65 -14.58
CA VAL A 28 -7.63 -16.27 -15.99
C VAL A 28 -8.00 -14.79 -16.15
N LEU A 29 -8.45 -14.16 -15.06
CA LEU A 29 -8.85 -12.77 -15.03
C LEU A 29 -7.74 -11.91 -14.45
N SER A 30 -7.58 -10.72 -15.00
CA SER A 30 -6.57 -9.76 -14.56
C SER A 30 -7.14 -8.35 -14.48
N LEU A 31 -6.55 -7.52 -13.60
CA LEU A 31 -6.78 -6.09 -13.52
C LEU A 31 -5.55 -5.39 -14.11
N VAL A 32 -5.74 -4.68 -15.23
CA VAL A 32 -4.66 -4.00 -15.95
C VAL A 32 -5.13 -2.65 -16.48
N ALA A 33 -4.20 -1.79 -16.89
CA ALA A 33 -4.53 -0.59 -17.63
C ALA A 33 -4.90 -0.94 -19.08
N ASP A 34 -6.03 -0.46 -19.58
CA ASP A 34 -6.37 -0.57 -21.00
C ASP A 34 -5.58 0.43 -21.87
N ALA A 35 -5.83 0.43 -23.17
CA ALA A 35 -5.15 1.33 -24.12
C ALA A 35 -5.35 2.83 -23.82
N THR A 36 -6.39 3.19 -23.06
CA THR A 36 -6.66 4.56 -22.61
C THR A 36 -6.16 4.84 -21.19
N GLY A 37 -5.55 3.84 -20.56
CA GLY A 37 -5.07 3.88 -19.19
C GLY A 37 -6.15 3.58 -18.15
N GLN A 38 -7.38 3.19 -18.53
CA GLN A 38 -8.42 2.91 -17.55
C GLN A 38 -8.20 1.54 -16.88
N PRO A 39 -8.51 1.40 -15.58
CA PRO A 39 -8.40 0.11 -14.88
C PRO A 39 -9.47 -0.87 -15.42
N ALA A 40 -9.02 -1.84 -16.21
CA ALA A 40 -9.85 -2.79 -16.92
C ALA A 40 -9.73 -4.20 -16.37
N ILE A 41 -10.85 -4.92 -16.36
CA ILE A 41 -10.89 -6.36 -16.10
C ILE A 41 -10.80 -7.07 -17.44
N GLN A 42 -9.78 -7.90 -17.59
CA GLN A 42 -9.51 -8.64 -18.81
C GLN A 42 -9.56 -10.15 -18.59
N TRP A 43 -9.95 -10.87 -19.64
CA TRP A 43 -9.81 -12.31 -19.78
C TRP A 43 -8.93 -12.61 -20.99
N GLY A 44 -7.67 -12.97 -20.74
CA GLY A 44 -6.65 -12.91 -21.81
C GLY A 44 -6.53 -11.48 -22.35
N ASP A 45 -6.64 -11.31 -23.66
CA ASP A 45 -6.64 -9.98 -24.30
C ASP A 45 -8.04 -9.34 -24.33
N ALA A 46 -9.06 -10.05 -23.86
CA ALA A 46 -10.44 -9.60 -23.96
C ALA A 46 -10.83 -8.68 -22.80
N LYS A 47 -11.18 -7.43 -23.09
CA LYS A 47 -11.73 -6.51 -22.09
C LYS A 47 -13.19 -6.85 -21.78
N LEU A 48 -13.48 -7.09 -20.50
CA LEU A 48 -14.83 -7.42 -20.02
C LEU A 48 -15.56 -6.21 -19.43
N ALA A 49 -14.84 -5.45 -18.61
CA ALA A 49 -15.39 -4.34 -17.87
C ALA A 49 -14.29 -3.35 -17.47
N LEU A 50 -14.72 -2.15 -17.12
CA LEU A 50 -13.89 -1.13 -16.49
C LEU A 50 -14.31 -0.97 -15.03
N LEU A 51 -13.32 -0.79 -14.16
CA LEU A 51 -13.55 -0.17 -12.86
C LEU A 51 -13.74 1.33 -13.08
N VAL A 52 -14.87 1.86 -12.63
CA VAL A 52 -15.17 3.30 -12.71
C VAL A 52 -15.46 3.86 -11.32
N ARG A 53 -15.46 5.19 -11.21
CA ARG A 53 -15.69 5.89 -9.94
C ARG A 53 -16.99 5.39 -9.30
N GLY A 54 -16.86 4.87 -8.08
CA GLY A 54 -18.00 4.55 -7.23
C GLY A 54 -18.03 5.44 -6.00
N ARG A 55 -18.70 4.97 -4.93
CA ARG A 55 -18.93 5.77 -3.71
C ARG A 55 -17.63 6.10 -2.97
N ASP A 56 -16.73 5.13 -2.86
CA ASP A 56 -15.49 5.22 -2.09
C ASP A 56 -14.44 4.25 -2.66
N LEU A 57 -13.21 4.30 -2.15
CA LEU A 57 -12.08 3.52 -2.66
C LEU A 57 -12.36 2.01 -2.72
N LEU A 58 -13.09 1.46 -1.75
CA LEU A 58 -13.39 0.04 -1.70
C LEU A 58 -14.68 -0.32 -2.44
N ASN A 59 -15.46 0.65 -2.93
CA ASN A 59 -16.73 0.41 -3.59
C ASN A 59 -16.74 1.06 -4.99
N PRO A 60 -15.93 0.53 -5.95
CA PRO A 60 -15.96 0.99 -7.32
C PRO A 60 -17.25 0.53 -8.02
N GLU A 61 -17.64 1.24 -9.07
CA GLU A 61 -18.68 0.81 -9.99
C GLU A 61 -18.08 0.03 -11.17
N LEU A 62 -18.92 -0.73 -11.88
CA LEU A 62 -18.52 -1.53 -13.03
C LEU A 62 -19.23 -1.06 -14.28
N LYS A 63 -18.44 -0.76 -15.31
CA LYS A 63 -18.93 -0.49 -16.65
C LYS A 63 -18.54 -1.64 -17.57
N PHE A 64 -19.49 -2.51 -17.88
CA PHE A 64 -19.30 -3.61 -18.82
C PHE A 64 -19.14 -3.10 -20.26
N GLU A 65 -18.29 -3.78 -21.02
CA GLU A 65 -18.06 -3.49 -22.43
C GLU A 65 -19.32 -3.75 -23.27
N PRO A 66 -19.53 -3.00 -24.37
CA PRO A 66 -20.69 -3.20 -25.25
C PRO A 66 -20.84 -4.65 -25.74
N ALA A 67 -19.72 -5.32 -26.05
CA ALA A 67 -19.72 -6.70 -26.51
C ALA A 67 -20.34 -7.69 -25.49
N VAL A 68 -20.27 -7.40 -24.18
CA VAL A 68 -20.94 -8.20 -23.15
C VAL A 68 -22.45 -7.97 -23.16
N LYS A 69 -22.88 -6.74 -23.48
CA LYS A 69 -24.31 -6.37 -23.57
C LYS A 69 -24.97 -6.85 -24.85
N ASP A 70 -24.19 -7.06 -25.91
CA ASP A 70 -24.66 -7.58 -27.19
C ASP A 70 -24.91 -9.10 -27.17
N MET A 71 -24.55 -9.79 -26.08
CA MET A 71 -24.81 -11.21 -25.86
C MET A 71 -26.30 -11.48 -25.57
N THR A 72 -26.70 -12.77 -25.57
CA THR A 72 -28.00 -13.15 -25.00
C THR A 72 -28.07 -12.76 -23.53
N ALA A 73 -29.27 -12.42 -23.02
CA ALA A 73 -29.43 -11.97 -21.64
C ALA A 73 -28.87 -12.96 -20.60
N ASP A 74 -29.04 -14.27 -20.82
CA ASP A 74 -28.50 -15.33 -19.96
C ASP A 74 -26.96 -15.32 -19.95
N ASN A 75 -26.33 -15.23 -21.12
CA ASN A 75 -24.88 -15.21 -21.22
C ASN A 75 -24.26 -13.92 -20.66
N ALA A 76 -24.87 -12.77 -20.93
CA ALA A 76 -24.44 -11.49 -20.37
C ALA A 76 -24.45 -11.56 -18.84
N GLN A 77 -25.55 -12.06 -18.24
CA GLN A 77 -25.67 -12.21 -16.80
C GLN A 77 -24.59 -13.11 -16.21
N LYS A 78 -24.28 -14.25 -16.83
CA LYS A 78 -23.18 -15.14 -16.40
C LYS A 78 -21.82 -14.44 -16.37
N VAL A 79 -21.50 -13.67 -17.41
CA VAL A 79 -20.24 -12.91 -17.48
C VAL A 79 -20.21 -11.83 -16.41
N GLU A 80 -21.29 -11.08 -16.25
CA GLU A 80 -21.38 -10.03 -15.22
C GLU A 80 -21.20 -10.59 -13.81
N ASP A 81 -21.90 -11.67 -13.48
CA ASP A 81 -21.83 -12.29 -12.17
C ASP A 81 -20.43 -12.87 -11.91
N ARG A 82 -19.80 -13.45 -12.94
CA ARG A 82 -18.42 -13.94 -12.83
C ARG A 82 -17.44 -12.82 -12.52
N VAL A 83 -17.53 -11.69 -13.22
CA VAL A 83 -16.66 -10.52 -12.99
C VAL A 83 -16.91 -9.92 -11.61
N LYS A 84 -18.18 -9.75 -11.21
CA LYS A 84 -18.55 -9.25 -9.87
C LYS A 84 -17.97 -10.16 -8.77
N ALA A 85 -18.15 -11.47 -8.89
CA ALA A 85 -17.61 -12.45 -7.96
C ALA A 85 -16.08 -12.42 -7.89
N TRP A 86 -15.40 -12.33 -9.04
CA TRP A 86 -13.95 -12.23 -9.12
C TRP A 86 -13.42 -10.99 -8.39
N ILE A 87 -14.03 -9.82 -8.61
CA ILE A 87 -13.62 -8.58 -7.94
C ILE A 87 -13.75 -8.72 -6.42
N VAL A 88 -14.84 -9.30 -5.93
CA VAL A 88 -15.02 -9.57 -4.49
C VAL A 88 -13.91 -10.49 -3.99
N ALA A 89 -13.64 -11.60 -4.67
CA ALA A 89 -12.60 -12.56 -4.30
C ALA A 89 -11.20 -11.92 -4.28
N MET A 90 -10.87 -11.10 -5.28
CA MET A 90 -9.57 -10.44 -5.36
C MET A 90 -9.41 -9.32 -4.34
N LYS A 91 -10.47 -8.55 -4.06
CA LYS A 91 -10.46 -7.57 -2.96
C LYS A 91 -10.24 -8.26 -1.62
N VAL A 92 -10.89 -9.39 -1.35
CA VAL A 92 -10.63 -10.18 -0.14
C VAL A 92 -9.19 -10.67 -0.12
N LYS A 93 -8.71 -11.28 -1.22
CA LYS A 93 -7.34 -11.83 -1.31
C LYS A 93 -6.24 -10.78 -1.10
N HIS A 94 -6.41 -9.59 -1.67
CA HIS A 94 -5.34 -8.58 -1.73
C HIS A 94 -5.52 -7.42 -0.76
N LEU A 95 -6.75 -7.11 -0.37
CA LEU A 95 -7.10 -5.93 0.42
C LEU A 95 -7.81 -6.30 1.74
N GLU A 96 -7.69 -7.54 2.21
CA GLU A 96 -8.32 -8.02 3.46
C GLU A 96 -8.12 -7.03 4.61
N GLY A 97 -6.87 -6.61 4.86
CA GLY A 97 -6.56 -5.67 5.93
C GLY A 97 -7.29 -4.34 5.78
N LEU A 98 -7.42 -3.82 4.56
CA LEU A 98 -8.15 -2.58 4.30
C LEU A 98 -9.66 -2.75 4.52
N ILE A 99 -10.23 -3.90 4.13
CA ILE A 99 -11.63 -4.24 4.36
C ILE A 99 -11.92 -4.35 5.87
N GLN A 100 -11.05 -5.05 6.61
CA GLN A 100 -11.18 -5.21 8.06
C GLN A 100 -11.10 -3.86 8.79
N ILE A 101 -10.14 -3.00 8.43
CA ILE A 101 -10.06 -1.64 8.98
C ILE A 101 -11.34 -0.85 8.66
N GLY A 102 -11.87 -0.95 7.44
CA GLY A 102 -13.13 -0.31 7.04
C GLY A 102 -14.35 -0.79 7.84
N GLN A 103 -14.42 -2.09 8.15
CA GLN A 103 -15.46 -2.64 9.02
C GLN A 103 -15.34 -2.09 10.45
N LEU A 104 -14.12 -2.04 10.99
CA LEU A 104 -13.87 -1.49 12.32
C LEU A 104 -14.15 0.01 12.41
N ALA A 105 -13.92 0.77 11.34
CA ALA A 105 -14.25 2.20 11.25
C ALA A 105 -15.76 2.46 11.39
N ASN A 106 -16.60 1.52 10.94
CA ASN A 106 -18.06 1.60 11.00
C ASN A 106 -18.67 0.89 12.22
N ASN A 107 -17.87 0.17 13.02
CA ASN A 107 -18.35 -0.57 14.18
C ASN A 107 -18.48 0.33 15.41
N ALA A 108 -19.70 0.50 15.94
CA ALA A 108 -19.96 1.32 17.12
C ALA A 108 -19.21 0.88 18.41
N ALA A 109 -18.77 -0.39 18.49
CA ALA A 109 -17.95 -0.89 19.58
C ALA A 109 -16.48 -0.43 19.51
N THR A 110 -16.01 0.03 18.34
CA THR A 110 -14.68 0.61 18.18
C THR A 110 -14.66 2.03 18.75
N PRO A 111 -13.66 2.40 19.58
CA PRO A 111 -13.54 3.76 20.12
C PRO A 111 -13.61 4.82 19.02
N SER A 112 -14.33 5.94 19.25
CA SER A 112 -14.60 6.96 18.23
C SER A 112 -13.34 7.55 17.60
N SER A 113 -12.30 7.80 18.39
CA SER A 113 -10.98 8.27 17.92
C SER A 113 -10.29 7.26 17.00
N VAL A 114 -10.38 5.97 17.33
CA VAL A 114 -9.83 4.88 16.50
C VAL A 114 -10.62 4.76 15.19
N ARG A 115 -11.96 4.90 15.23
CA ARG A 115 -12.78 4.92 14.01
C ARG A 115 -12.38 6.06 13.08
N ALA A 116 -12.18 7.26 13.61
CA ALA A 116 -11.73 8.41 12.83
C ALA A 116 -10.35 8.19 12.18
N LEU A 117 -9.42 7.55 12.90
CA LEU A 117 -8.13 7.15 12.32
C LEU A 117 -8.32 6.10 11.21
N PHE A 118 -9.14 5.08 11.45
CA PHE A 118 -9.40 4.02 10.47
C PHE A 118 -10.07 4.54 9.19
N THR A 119 -11.01 5.49 9.29
CA THR A 119 -11.60 6.15 8.12
C THR A 119 -10.51 6.80 7.24
N GLN A 120 -9.64 7.62 7.84
CA GLN A 120 -8.56 8.29 7.12
C GLN A 120 -7.56 7.29 6.50
N ILE A 121 -7.28 6.20 7.21
CA ILE A 121 -6.41 5.13 6.69
C ILE A 121 -7.06 4.41 5.50
N VAL A 122 -8.37 4.14 5.55
CA VAL A 122 -9.08 3.49 4.44
C VAL A 122 -9.10 4.38 3.20
N GLU A 123 -9.37 5.67 3.37
CA GLU A 123 -9.33 6.66 2.30
C GLU A 123 -7.94 6.76 1.66
N ALA A 124 -6.89 6.67 2.47
CA ALA A 124 -5.50 6.65 2.00
C ALA A 124 -5.02 5.29 1.47
N GLY A 125 -5.90 4.27 1.36
CA GLY A 125 -5.51 2.95 0.85
C GLY A 125 -4.60 2.16 1.81
N GLY A 126 -4.63 2.52 3.09
CA GLY A 126 -3.94 1.82 4.16
C GLY A 126 -2.48 2.22 4.37
N ILE A 127 -2.04 3.32 3.76
CA ILE A 127 -0.72 3.93 3.97
C ILE A 127 -0.94 5.43 4.07
N ILE A 128 -0.55 6.02 5.19
CA ILE A 128 -0.72 7.45 5.42
C ILE A 128 0.48 8.03 6.14
N THR A 129 0.85 9.25 5.79
CA THR A 129 1.92 9.93 6.52
C THR A 129 1.48 10.18 7.96
N ARG A 130 2.35 9.94 8.93
CA ARG A 130 2.05 10.23 10.33
C ARG A 130 1.71 11.71 10.55
N ARG A 131 2.35 12.59 9.77
CA ARG A 131 2.11 14.03 9.81
C ARG A 131 0.67 14.40 9.50
N SER A 132 0.05 13.77 8.49
CA SER A 132 -1.33 14.09 8.09
C SER A 132 -2.38 13.62 9.10
N VAL A 133 -2.04 12.70 9.99
CA VAL A 133 -2.94 12.17 11.04
C VAL A 133 -2.43 12.46 12.46
N ASN A 134 -1.55 13.45 12.62
CA ASN A 134 -0.85 13.68 13.89
C ASN A 134 -1.83 13.90 15.05
N ASP A 135 -2.85 14.72 14.85
CA ASP A 135 -3.84 15.02 15.91
C ASP A 135 -4.67 13.78 16.28
N ALA A 136 -5.09 12.99 15.28
CA ALA A 136 -5.78 11.73 15.49
C ALA A 136 -4.93 10.72 16.26
N VAL A 137 -3.62 10.68 16.03
CA VAL A 137 -2.68 9.77 16.72
C VAL A 137 -2.38 10.24 18.15
N ARG A 138 -2.33 11.55 18.39
CA ARG A 138 -2.04 12.14 19.71
C ARG A 138 -3.11 11.84 20.75
N VAL A 139 -4.37 11.75 20.33
CA VAL A 139 -5.50 11.44 21.22
C VAL A 139 -5.64 9.95 21.54
N LEU A 140 -4.86 9.06 20.89
CA LEU A 140 -4.92 7.63 21.18
C LEU A 140 -4.08 7.28 22.41
N ASP A 141 -4.73 6.66 23.39
CA ASP A 141 -4.07 6.00 24.50
C ASP A 141 -3.46 4.63 24.09
N ASN A 142 -2.90 3.91 25.06
CA ASN A 142 -2.24 2.64 24.79
C ASN A 142 -3.21 1.54 24.34
N ASP A 143 -4.42 1.50 24.88
CA ASP A 143 -5.43 0.49 24.54
C ASP A 143 -6.00 0.74 23.14
N MET A 144 -6.27 2.00 22.81
CA MET A 144 -6.67 2.43 21.46
C MET A 144 -5.60 2.10 20.42
N ARG A 145 -4.32 2.32 20.74
CA ARG A 145 -3.21 1.91 19.87
C ARG A 145 -3.09 0.39 19.77
N ALA A 146 -3.38 -0.36 20.84
CA ALA A 146 -3.40 -1.81 20.81
C ALA A 146 -4.49 -2.34 19.88
N VAL A 147 -5.69 -1.75 19.90
CA VAL A 147 -6.77 -2.05 18.94
C VAL A 147 -6.31 -1.80 17.50
N ALA A 148 -5.69 -0.65 17.23
CA ALA A 148 -5.16 -0.32 15.91
C ALA A 148 -4.08 -1.30 15.42
N ARG A 149 -3.15 -1.71 16.30
CA ARG A 149 -2.13 -2.72 15.97
C ARG A 149 -2.73 -4.11 15.75
N LYS A 150 -3.76 -4.49 16.51
CA LYS A 150 -4.48 -5.75 16.31
C LYS A 150 -5.19 -5.80 14.95
N ALA A 151 -5.58 -4.64 14.42
CA ALA A 151 -6.09 -4.48 13.06
C ALA A 151 -4.98 -4.47 11.98
N GLY A 152 -3.73 -4.79 12.32
CA GLY A 152 -2.61 -4.94 11.38
C GLY A 152 -1.87 -3.64 11.05
N LEU A 153 -2.16 -2.53 11.75
CA LEU A 153 -1.44 -1.28 11.55
C LEU A 153 -0.07 -1.25 12.25
N VAL A 154 0.90 -0.73 11.53
CA VAL A 154 2.23 -0.40 12.00
C VAL A 154 2.30 1.11 12.22
N PHE A 155 2.67 1.51 13.43
CA PHE A 155 2.90 2.92 13.78
C PHE A 155 4.40 3.23 13.65
N GLY A 156 4.79 3.73 12.48
CA GLY A 156 6.13 4.20 12.20
C GLY A 156 6.39 5.61 12.71
N ALA A 157 7.64 6.06 12.59
CA ALA A 157 8.06 7.42 12.89
C ALA A 157 7.54 8.44 11.86
N LEU A 158 7.52 8.08 10.58
CA LEU A 158 7.11 8.94 9.47
C LEU A 158 5.74 8.55 8.88
N ASP A 159 5.40 7.27 8.92
CA ASP A 159 4.23 6.70 8.27
C ASP A 159 3.47 5.73 9.20
N ILE A 160 2.17 5.63 8.96
CA ILE A 160 1.29 4.60 9.54
C ILE A 160 0.75 3.79 8.38
N PHE A 161 0.93 2.46 8.43
CA PHE A 161 0.61 1.61 7.30
C PHE A 161 0.18 0.20 7.71
N HIS A 162 -0.53 -0.49 6.83
CA HIS A 162 -0.84 -1.91 6.99
C HIS A 162 0.14 -2.77 6.18
N HIS A 163 0.89 -3.65 6.84
CA HIS A 163 1.98 -4.42 6.21
C HIS A 163 1.53 -5.25 4.99
N ALA A 164 0.35 -5.87 5.05
CA ALA A 164 -0.15 -6.71 3.95
C ALA A 164 -0.48 -5.90 2.68
N LEU A 165 -0.73 -4.60 2.81
CA LEU A 165 -1.07 -3.73 1.68
C LEU A 165 0.16 -3.23 0.91
N MET A 166 1.37 -3.59 1.37
CA MET A 166 2.64 -3.37 0.66
C MET A 166 2.94 -4.48 -0.35
N LYS A 167 2.19 -5.58 -0.33
CA LYS A 167 2.41 -6.72 -1.24
C LYS A 167 2.07 -6.32 -2.68
N PRO A 168 2.76 -6.87 -3.71
CA PRO A 168 2.53 -6.49 -5.12
C PRO A 168 1.06 -6.55 -5.55
N GLY A 169 0.34 -7.62 -5.22
CA GLY A 169 -1.08 -7.74 -5.55
C GLY A 169 -1.95 -6.66 -4.90
N ALA A 170 -1.63 -6.24 -3.66
CA ALA A 170 -2.34 -5.15 -3.01
C ALA A 170 -2.03 -3.81 -3.67
N VAL A 171 -0.77 -3.57 -4.05
CA VAL A 171 -0.37 -2.36 -4.80
C VAL A 171 -1.13 -2.27 -6.12
N ILE A 172 -1.16 -3.34 -6.92
CA ILE A 172 -1.92 -3.39 -8.18
C ILE A 172 -3.38 -3.00 -7.97
N TRP A 173 -4.05 -3.66 -7.00
CA TRP A 173 -5.45 -3.43 -6.73
C TRP A 173 -5.74 -2.02 -6.24
N ARG A 174 -4.95 -1.49 -5.31
CA ARG A 174 -5.10 -0.11 -4.87
C ARG A 174 -4.86 0.88 -6.00
N THR A 175 -3.85 0.67 -6.83
CA THR A 175 -3.56 1.56 -7.97
C THR A 175 -4.76 1.59 -8.92
N GLY A 176 -5.35 0.44 -9.25
CA GLY A 176 -6.56 0.40 -10.08
C GLY A 176 -7.77 1.06 -9.42
N LEU A 177 -7.97 0.87 -8.12
CA LEU A 177 -9.06 1.52 -7.37
C LEU A 177 -8.88 3.03 -7.26
N PHE A 178 -7.66 3.52 -7.02
CA PHE A 178 -7.37 4.95 -7.02
C PHE A 178 -7.52 5.58 -8.40
N ALA A 179 -7.12 4.87 -9.46
CA ALA A 179 -7.33 5.31 -10.83
C ALA A 179 -8.82 5.48 -11.14
N ALA A 180 -9.64 4.48 -10.77
CA ALA A 180 -11.09 4.54 -10.91
C ALA A 180 -11.71 5.67 -10.06
N LEU A 181 -11.35 5.76 -8.77
CA LEU A 181 -11.88 6.75 -7.85
C LEU A 181 -11.56 8.18 -8.30
N ASN A 182 -10.32 8.42 -8.71
CA ASN A 182 -9.85 9.75 -9.10
C ASN A 182 -10.11 10.09 -10.58
N GLU A 183 -10.69 9.16 -11.34
CA GLU A 183 -10.95 9.29 -12.78
C GLU A 183 -9.67 9.65 -13.56
N LYS A 184 -8.56 9.00 -13.19
CA LYS A 184 -7.23 9.19 -13.79
C LYS A 184 -6.74 7.90 -14.43
N PRO A 185 -5.82 7.98 -15.40
CA PRO A 185 -5.11 6.81 -15.89
C PRO A 185 -4.45 6.03 -14.75
N MET A 186 -4.51 4.70 -14.81
CA MET A 186 -3.80 3.80 -13.94
C MET A 186 -2.29 3.99 -14.15
N ALA A 187 -1.62 4.51 -13.13
CA ALA A 187 -0.20 4.80 -13.19
C ALA A 187 0.65 3.53 -13.40
N PRO A 188 1.78 3.63 -14.12
CA PRO A 188 2.66 2.50 -14.34
C PRO A 188 3.16 1.94 -13.00
N LEU A 189 3.23 0.62 -12.90
CA LEU A 189 3.70 -0.06 -11.71
C LEU A 189 5.25 -0.04 -11.67
N PRO A 190 5.86 0.29 -10.52
CA PRO A 190 7.27 0.03 -10.29
C PRO A 190 7.60 -1.46 -10.47
N PRO A 191 8.87 -1.81 -10.73
CA PRO A 191 9.25 -3.21 -10.88
C PRO A 191 8.92 -4.03 -9.63
N ASP A 192 8.52 -5.27 -9.83
CA ASP A 192 8.03 -6.15 -8.77
C ASP A 192 9.01 -6.25 -7.58
N ASN A 193 8.45 -6.18 -6.37
CA ASN A 193 9.18 -6.28 -5.11
C ASN A 193 10.30 -5.24 -4.88
N THR A 194 10.39 -4.22 -5.72
CA THR A 194 11.37 -3.14 -5.54
C THR A 194 11.13 -2.40 -4.24
N VAL A 195 12.21 -2.10 -3.52
CA VAL A 195 12.18 -1.38 -2.24
C VAL A 195 12.88 -0.02 -2.29
N HIS A 196 13.61 0.23 -3.37
CA HIS A 196 14.32 1.46 -3.62
C HIS A 196 14.20 1.81 -5.11
N LEU A 197 13.72 3.01 -5.40
CA LEU A 197 13.57 3.55 -6.75
C LEU A 197 14.41 4.81 -6.89
N LYS A 198 15.50 4.70 -7.66
CA LYS A 198 16.46 5.78 -7.84
C LYS A 198 15.95 6.88 -8.78
N ASP A 199 15.54 6.49 -9.98
CA ASP A 199 15.18 7.41 -11.06
C ASP A 199 13.67 7.42 -11.38
N TRP A 200 12.84 6.92 -10.46
CA TRP A 200 11.39 6.88 -10.65
C TRP A 200 10.73 8.23 -10.41
N LYS A 201 9.71 8.56 -11.20
CA LYS A 201 8.94 9.80 -11.08
C LYS A 201 7.47 9.49 -10.86
N PHE A 202 7.03 9.68 -9.62
CA PHE A 202 5.60 9.81 -9.34
C PHE A 202 5.13 11.22 -9.68
N GLU A 203 3.88 11.36 -10.07
CA GLU A 203 3.24 12.65 -10.37
C GLU A 203 3.13 13.55 -9.12
N SER A 204 3.01 12.93 -7.95
CA SER A 204 2.88 13.62 -6.68
C SER A 204 3.40 12.76 -5.51
N ALA A 205 3.62 13.41 -4.36
CA ALA A 205 3.93 12.70 -3.11
C ALA A 205 2.79 11.79 -2.66
N GLU A 206 1.54 12.17 -2.96
CA GLU A 206 0.37 11.34 -2.68
C GLU A 206 0.39 10.06 -3.51
N GLN A 207 0.65 10.16 -4.82
CA GLN A 207 0.78 8.97 -5.68
C GLN A 207 1.92 8.07 -5.19
N ALA A 208 3.08 8.63 -4.80
CA ALA A 208 4.15 7.83 -4.21
C ALA A 208 3.67 7.06 -2.96
N SER A 209 2.92 7.73 -2.07
CA SER A 209 2.37 7.12 -0.85
C SER A 209 1.34 6.03 -1.16
N GLN A 210 0.46 6.22 -2.15
CA GLN A 210 -0.49 5.21 -2.64
C GLN A 210 0.20 3.94 -3.15
N PHE A 211 1.43 4.07 -3.67
CA PHE A 211 2.28 2.94 -4.08
C PHE A 211 3.13 2.37 -2.93
N GLY A 212 3.08 2.99 -1.75
CA GLY A 212 3.87 2.59 -0.57
C GLY A 212 5.32 3.03 -0.61
N PHE A 213 5.61 4.13 -1.31
CA PHE A 213 6.92 4.73 -1.36
C PHE A 213 6.93 6.11 -0.70
N ARG A 214 8.07 6.43 -0.08
CA ARG A 214 8.38 7.74 0.46
C ARG A 214 9.57 8.32 -0.29
N LYS A 215 9.45 9.59 -0.68
CA LYS A 215 10.58 10.34 -1.22
C LYS A 215 11.57 10.66 -0.09
N ALA A 216 12.83 10.36 -0.29
CA ALA A 216 13.94 10.72 0.58
C ALA A 216 15.09 11.23 -0.29
N GLY A 217 15.46 12.51 -0.13
CA GLY A 217 16.35 13.18 -1.09
C GLY A 217 15.72 13.21 -2.49
N GLN A 218 16.42 12.64 -3.48
CA GLN A 218 15.93 12.52 -4.86
C GLN A 218 15.41 11.11 -5.21
N GLU A 219 15.55 10.15 -4.30
CA GLU A 219 15.17 8.75 -4.51
C GLU A 219 13.88 8.42 -3.72
N TYR A 220 13.30 7.25 -3.96
CA TYR A 220 12.16 6.75 -3.20
C TYR A 220 12.49 5.44 -2.50
N VAL A 221 12.09 5.34 -1.24
CA VAL A 221 12.28 4.15 -0.40
C VAL A 221 10.91 3.62 -0.01
N ARG A 222 10.72 2.31 -0.09
CA ARG A 222 9.48 1.66 0.32
C ARG A 222 9.27 1.88 1.81
N VAL A 223 8.04 2.21 2.20
CA VAL A 223 7.68 2.69 3.55
C VAL A 223 8.12 1.72 4.65
N ASP A 224 7.95 0.41 4.44
CA ASP A 224 8.37 -0.61 5.41
C ASP A 224 9.89 -0.63 5.66
N MET A 225 10.69 -0.44 4.61
CA MET A 225 12.16 -0.36 4.72
C MET A 225 12.62 0.96 5.29
N ALA A 226 11.96 2.06 4.92
CA ALA A 226 12.22 3.38 5.49
C ALA A 226 12.02 3.37 7.02
N GLU A 227 10.89 2.83 7.49
CA GLU A 227 10.58 2.72 8.91
C GLU A 227 11.54 1.76 9.65
N ARG A 228 12.00 0.70 8.99
CA ARG A 228 13.01 -0.19 9.56
C ARG A 228 14.36 0.49 9.77
N LEU A 229 14.83 1.28 8.80
CA LEU A 229 16.08 2.04 8.90
C LEU A 229 15.99 3.10 10.01
N ILE A 230 14.87 3.81 10.10
CA ILE A 230 14.64 4.80 11.15
C ILE A 230 14.59 4.15 12.53
N LYS A 231 13.95 2.97 12.65
CA LYS A 231 13.94 2.20 13.88
C LYS A 231 15.36 1.85 14.34
N GLN A 232 16.24 1.42 13.44
CA GLN A 232 17.65 1.16 13.78
C GLN A 232 18.37 2.40 14.32
N ALA A 233 18.11 3.57 13.75
CA ALA A 233 18.67 4.82 14.25
C ALA A 233 18.14 5.20 15.64
N HIS A 234 16.85 5.00 15.91
CA HIS A 234 16.28 5.20 17.25
C HIS A 234 16.84 4.22 18.28
N GLU A 235 17.09 2.96 17.90
CA GLU A 235 17.73 1.98 18.77
C GLU A 235 19.19 2.36 19.07
N ALA A 236 19.95 2.80 18.05
CA ALA A 236 21.33 3.25 18.22
C ALA A 236 21.44 4.49 19.14
N ARG A 237 20.42 5.36 19.15
CA ARG A 237 20.35 6.52 20.07
C ARG A 237 20.38 6.13 21.54
N ALA A 238 20.07 4.88 21.90
CA ALA A 238 20.19 4.42 23.28
C ALA A 238 21.63 4.53 23.84
N ALA A 239 22.64 4.61 22.97
CA ALA A 239 24.04 4.80 23.35
C ALA A 239 24.37 6.24 23.82
N GLY A 240 23.53 7.23 23.50
CA GLY A 240 23.76 8.63 23.87
C GLY A 240 23.23 9.64 22.84
N PRO A 241 23.41 10.95 23.09
CA PRO A 241 23.02 12.01 22.15
C PRO A 241 23.83 11.99 20.86
N VAL A 242 25.08 11.50 20.91
CA VAL A 242 25.98 11.32 19.77
C VAL A 242 26.27 9.82 19.63
N PHE A 243 25.98 9.25 18.48
CA PHE A 243 26.07 7.81 18.22
C PHE A 243 26.30 7.54 16.72
N THR A 244 26.69 6.31 16.39
CA THR A 244 26.82 5.86 15.01
C THR A 244 25.62 5.02 14.59
N VAL A 245 25.19 5.17 13.35
CA VAL A 245 24.13 4.34 12.76
C VAL A 245 24.76 3.39 11.76
N ASP A 246 24.51 2.09 11.91
CA ASP A 246 24.94 1.08 10.95
C ASP A 246 24.30 1.33 9.58
N ARG A 247 25.12 1.39 8.54
CA ARG A 247 24.70 1.62 7.15
C ARG A 247 24.55 0.35 6.34
N ALA A 248 24.89 -0.82 6.88
CA ALA A 248 24.89 -2.08 6.16
C ALA A 248 23.54 -2.36 5.47
N LEU A 249 22.43 -2.14 6.18
CA LEU A 249 21.09 -2.30 5.60
C LEU A 249 20.85 -1.32 4.45
N ALA A 250 21.09 -0.02 4.65
CA ALA A 250 20.90 0.99 3.62
C ALA A 250 21.72 0.68 2.35
N THR A 251 22.98 0.25 2.52
CA THR A 251 23.86 -0.18 1.42
C THR A 251 23.32 -1.42 0.71
N SER A 252 22.86 -2.43 1.45
CA SER A 252 22.29 -3.66 0.87
C SER A 252 21.01 -3.41 0.06
N LEU A 253 20.25 -2.38 0.43
CA LEU A 253 19.06 -1.90 -0.27
C LEU A 253 19.42 -0.98 -1.47
N GLY A 254 20.70 -0.65 -1.65
CA GLY A 254 21.19 0.19 -2.73
C GLY A 254 20.92 1.68 -2.56
N LEU A 255 20.58 2.15 -1.36
CA LEU A 255 20.32 3.58 -1.11
C LEU A 255 21.62 4.39 -1.25
N SER A 256 21.52 5.56 -1.87
CA SER A 256 22.62 6.54 -1.83
C SER A 256 22.86 7.06 -0.39
N ALA A 257 24.03 7.64 -0.16
CA ALA A 257 24.37 8.22 1.13
C ALA A 257 23.46 9.41 1.47
N GLU A 258 23.13 10.19 0.45
CA GLU A 258 22.26 11.35 0.48
C GLU A 258 20.83 10.95 0.85
N THR A 259 20.29 9.89 0.25
CA THR A 259 18.96 9.36 0.56
C THR A 259 18.89 8.81 1.98
N HIS A 260 19.91 8.06 2.42
CA HIS A 260 19.95 7.58 3.80
C HIS A 260 20.00 8.73 4.81
N ALA A 261 20.83 9.74 4.56
CA ALA A 261 20.91 10.93 5.41
C ALA A 261 19.57 11.69 5.45
N ALA A 262 18.96 11.93 4.28
CA ALA A 262 17.67 12.61 4.19
C ALA A 262 16.56 11.87 4.94
N LEU A 263 16.59 10.53 4.94
CA LEU A 263 15.63 9.72 5.71
C LEU A 263 15.80 9.92 7.22
N LEU A 264 17.04 9.94 7.71
CA LEU A 264 17.35 10.19 9.12
C LEU A 264 16.97 11.62 9.54
N GLU A 265 17.23 12.61 8.69
CA GLU A 265 16.82 14.00 8.92
C GLU A 265 15.30 14.14 9.06
N MET A 266 14.52 13.46 8.20
CA MET A 266 13.06 13.44 8.33
C MET A 266 12.59 12.86 9.67
N ALA A 267 13.33 11.89 10.22
CA ALA A 267 13.06 11.29 11.53
C ALA A 267 13.56 12.15 12.71
N GLY A 268 14.17 13.30 12.44
CA GLY A 268 14.62 14.25 13.46
C GLY A 268 16.05 14.03 13.94
N PHE A 269 16.87 13.25 13.22
CA PHE A 269 18.29 13.13 13.49
C PHE A 269 19.09 14.19 12.74
N ALA A 270 20.26 14.58 13.27
CA ALA A 270 21.17 15.50 12.61
C ALA A 270 22.58 14.88 12.59
N LYS A 271 23.30 15.07 11.48
CA LYS A 271 24.70 14.66 11.36
C LYS A 271 25.59 15.61 12.18
N THR A 272 26.55 15.06 12.91
CA THR A 272 27.56 15.80 13.67
C THR A 272 28.96 15.25 13.40
N GLU A 273 29.99 16.07 13.65
CA GLU A 273 31.40 15.67 13.65
C GLU A 273 31.88 15.22 15.04
N GLU A 274 31.05 15.38 16.07
CA GLU A 274 31.36 14.90 17.41
C GLU A 274 31.47 13.38 17.44
N THR A 275 32.47 12.88 18.17
CA THR A 275 32.66 11.45 18.38
C THR A 275 31.76 10.97 19.53
N PRO A 276 31.10 9.81 19.42
CA PRO A 276 30.35 9.24 20.54
C PRO A 276 31.23 9.15 21.78
N SER A 277 30.75 9.64 22.91
CA SER A 277 31.42 9.41 24.20
C SER A 277 31.51 7.90 24.43
N ALA A 278 32.63 7.42 24.97
CA ALA A 278 32.77 6.02 25.36
C ALA A 278 31.56 5.58 26.22
N PRO A 279 31.03 4.36 26.05
CA PRO A 279 29.93 3.88 26.88
C PRO A 279 30.31 4.08 28.34
N ALA A 280 29.46 4.75 29.13
CA ALA A 280 29.70 4.88 30.56
C ALA A 280 29.82 3.46 31.12
N GLU A 281 31.03 3.07 31.51
CA GLU A 281 31.27 1.82 32.20
C GLU A 281 30.28 1.74 33.35
N ALA A 282 29.50 0.66 33.39
CA ALA A 282 28.65 0.36 34.52
C ALA A 282 29.55 0.41 35.75
N LYS A 283 29.36 1.43 36.60
CA LYS A 283 30.02 1.55 37.89
C LYS A 283 29.73 0.27 38.65
N GLN A 284 30.65 -0.68 38.59
CA GLN A 284 30.66 -1.81 39.48
C GLN A 284 30.90 -1.21 40.86
N THR A 285 29.91 -1.38 41.72
CA THR A 285 29.94 -1.03 43.12
C THR A 285 31.00 -1.91 43.82
N GLU A 286 32.27 -1.54 43.70
CA GLU A 286 33.31 -1.96 44.65
C GLU A 286 33.23 -1.03 45.87
N GLU A 287 32.21 -1.24 46.69
CA GLU A 287 32.19 -0.73 48.06
C GLU A 287 31.65 -1.83 48.97
N ASN A 288 32.48 -2.85 49.19
CA ASN A 288 32.53 -3.56 50.46
C ASN A 288 33.81 -4.39 50.57
N ARG A 289 34.89 -3.73 50.94
CA ARG A 289 35.92 -4.34 51.77
C ARG A 289 36.17 -3.47 52.99
N THR A 290 35.97 -4.10 54.15
CA THR A 290 36.57 -3.80 55.45
C THR A 290 35.90 -2.69 56.27
N VAL A 291 35.23 -3.06 57.37
CA VAL A 291 35.65 -2.72 58.74
C VAL A 291 34.94 -3.70 59.69
N THR A 292 35.77 -4.58 60.28
CA THR A 292 35.75 -5.18 61.63
C THR A 292 34.54 -5.98 62.11
#